data_AF-A0A2D9C5U8-F1
#
_entry.id   AF-A0A2D9C5U8-F1
#
_cell.length_a   1.000
_cell.length_b   1.000
_cell.length_c   1.000
_cell.angle_alpha   90.00
_cell.angle_beta   90.00
_cell.angle_gamma   90.00
#
_symmetry.space_group_name_H-M   'P 1'
#
loop_
_entity.id
_entity.type
_entity.pdbx_description
1 polymer ?
#
loop_
_entity_poly.entity_id
_entity_poly.type
_entity_poly.pdbx_seq_one_letter_code
_entity_poly.pdbx_strand_id
1 'polypeptide(L)'
;MPPPKKRRHNSRRYRSGLEKEVAAYLTAEQKQVRYEVLKIEWEDLRYRTYTPDFVLDNGIIIETKGIFDSDDRRKHLEVRKQHPELDIRFVFSNAKAKLYKGAKSRYFDWCDKNAFMWAHRVIPEAWLKEKGKPIKVDRIALKHKRKT
;
A
#
# COMPACT_ATOMS: atom_id res chain seq x y z
N MET A 1 3.90 -25.23 -32.50
CA MET A 1 4.13 -23.89 -31.90
C MET A 1 5.16 -23.16 -32.74
N PRO A 2 4.95 -21.89 -33.12
CA PRO A 2 5.97 -21.13 -33.82
C PRO A 2 7.19 -20.91 -32.90
N PRO A 3 8.42 -20.92 -33.44
CA PRO A 3 9.61 -20.70 -32.63
C PRO A 3 9.60 -19.28 -32.04
N PRO A 4 10.08 -19.08 -30.80
CA PRO A 4 10.10 -17.76 -30.19
C PRO A 4 10.96 -16.81 -31.03
N LYS A 5 10.35 -15.69 -31.46
CA LYS A 5 11.01 -14.62 -32.22
C LYS A 5 12.29 -14.19 -31.49
N LYS A 6 13.47 -14.36 -32.10
CA LYS A 6 14.75 -13.90 -31.54
C LYS A 6 14.74 -12.38 -31.39
N ARG A 7 14.44 -11.90 -30.17
CA ARG A 7 14.58 -10.49 -29.81
C ARG A 7 16.06 -10.12 -29.80
N ARG A 8 16.48 -9.24 -30.72
CA ARG A 8 17.83 -8.65 -30.68
C ARG A 8 17.92 -7.74 -29.46
N HIS A 9 19.01 -7.90 -28.72
CA HIS A 9 19.30 -7.13 -27.52
C HIS A 9 19.56 -5.64 -27.89
N ASN A 10 18.88 -4.69 -27.24
CA ASN A 10 19.07 -3.24 -27.47
C ASN A 10 19.73 -2.62 -26.24
N SER A 11 21.00 -2.20 -26.36
CA SER A 11 21.80 -1.61 -25.29
C SER A 11 21.27 -0.27 -24.75
N ARG A 12 20.36 0.41 -25.44
CA ARG A 12 19.67 1.59 -24.90
C ARG A 12 18.58 1.26 -23.89
N ARG A 13 18.29 -0.02 -23.66
CA ARG A 13 17.25 -0.47 -22.70
C ARG A 13 17.73 -0.61 -21.26
N TYR A 14 19.04 -0.63 -21.03
CA TYR A 14 19.58 -0.71 -19.67
C TYR A 14 19.20 0.54 -18.88
N ARG A 15 18.70 0.34 -17.67
CA ARG A 15 18.14 1.40 -16.83
C ARG A 15 19.16 2.01 -15.88
N SER A 16 20.36 1.42 -15.78
CA SER A 16 21.44 1.89 -14.91
C SER A 16 22.82 1.69 -15.55
N GLY A 17 23.84 2.37 -15.01
CA GLY A 17 25.24 2.18 -15.41
C GLY A 17 25.73 0.76 -15.13
N LEU A 18 25.40 0.22 -13.96
CA LEU A 18 25.73 -1.14 -13.56
C LEU A 18 25.18 -2.19 -14.55
N GLU A 19 23.92 -2.04 -14.98
CA GLU A 19 23.34 -2.97 -15.96
C GLU A 19 24.09 -2.97 -17.30
N LYS A 20 24.62 -1.82 -17.73
CA LYS A 20 25.44 -1.72 -18.95
C LYS A 20 26.75 -2.47 -18.79
N GLU A 21 27.43 -2.27 -17.67
CA GLU A 21 28.72 -2.90 -17.36
C GLU A 21 28.58 -4.42 -17.27
N VAL A 22 27.58 -4.90 -16.51
CA VAL A 22 27.29 -6.33 -16.36
C VAL A 22 26.99 -6.96 -17.72
N ALA A 23 26.22 -6.28 -18.56
CA ALA A 23 25.93 -6.84 -19.86
C ALA A 23 27.11 -6.85 -20.84
N ALA A 24 27.99 -5.85 -20.77
CA ALA A 24 29.23 -5.85 -21.54
C ALA A 24 30.11 -7.06 -21.15
N TYR A 25 30.25 -7.29 -19.84
CA TYR A 25 30.93 -8.48 -19.30
C TYR A 25 30.27 -9.78 -19.81
N LEU A 26 28.95 -9.92 -19.68
CA LEU A 26 28.22 -11.12 -20.14
C LEU A 26 28.28 -11.33 -21.65
N THR A 27 28.51 -10.29 -22.45
CA THR A 27 28.66 -10.42 -23.91
C THR A 27 29.97 -11.12 -24.28
N ALA A 28 31.03 -10.95 -23.48
CA ALA A 28 32.29 -11.69 -23.65
C ALA A 28 32.16 -13.15 -23.16
N GLU A 29 31.44 -13.37 -22.07
CA GLU A 29 31.37 -14.67 -21.40
C GLU A 29 30.26 -15.60 -21.91
N GLN A 30 29.21 -15.07 -22.57
CA GLN A 30 28.04 -15.86 -22.96
C GLN A 30 27.69 -15.70 -24.44
N LYS A 31 27.24 -16.80 -25.06
CA LYS A 31 26.76 -16.82 -26.45
C LYS A 31 25.58 -15.86 -26.71
N GLN A 32 24.75 -15.60 -25.70
CA GLN A 32 23.60 -14.71 -25.82
C GLN A 32 23.22 -14.09 -24.48
N VAL A 33 23.23 -12.76 -24.40
CA VAL A 33 22.71 -11.99 -23.27
C VAL A 33 21.17 -11.89 -23.34
N ARG A 34 20.50 -12.22 -22.23
CA ARG A 34 19.03 -12.24 -22.10
C ARG A 34 18.57 -11.28 -20.99
N TYR A 35 18.37 -10.02 -21.35
CA TYR A 35 17.98 -8.95 -20.40
C TYR A 35 16.46 -8.73 -20.36
N GLU A 36 15.86 -8.74 -19.15
CA GLU A 36 14.42 -8.53 -18.90
C GLU A 36 13.47 -9.38 -19.77
N VAL A 37 13.87 -10.60 -20.15
CA VAL A 37 13.04 -11.49 -21.00
C VAL A 37 12.22 -12.51 -20.22
N LEU A 38 12.66 -12.90 -19.03
CA LEU A 38 11.98 -13.86 -18.18
C LEU A 38 11.11 -13.11 -17.17
N LYS A 39 9.87 -13.54 -17.01
CA LYS A 39 9.00 -13.15 -15.89
C LYS A 39 8.81 -14.38 -15.02
N ILE A 40 8.94 -14.20 -13.71
CA ILE A 40 8.75 -15.25 -12.72
C ILE A 40 7.51 -14.87 -11.93
N GLU A 41 6.50 -15.73 -11.95
CA GLU A 41 5.34 -15.60 -11.08
C GLU A 41 5.73 -16.02 -9.66
N TRP A 42 5.21 -15.31 -8.67
CA TRP A 42 5.48 -15.58 -7.27
C TRP A 42 4.25 -15.24 -6.44
N GLU A 43 4.06 -15.98 -5.35
CA GLU A 43 2.96 -15.80 -4.43
C GLU A 43 3.47 -15.10 -3.16
N ASP A 44 2.85 -13.99 -2.76
CA ASP A 44 3.32 -13.20 -1.60
C ASP A 44 2.66 -13.61 -0.27
N LEU A 45 1.54 -14.37 -0.26
CA LEU A 45 0.71 -14.84 0.89
C LEU A 45 0.94 -14.17 2.26
N ARG A 46 0.92 -12.83 2.34
CA ARG A 46 1.22 -12.13 3.59
C ARG A 46 -0.01 -12.01 4.49
N TYR A 47 0.06 -12.62 5.67
CA TYR A 47 -0.88 -12.37 6.76
C TYR A 47 -0.29 -11.33 7.72
N ARG A 48 -0.90 -10.14 7.77
CA ARG A 48 -0.42 -9.02 8.58
C ARG A 48 -1.47 -8.61 9.60
N THR A 49 -1.01 -8.05 10.71
CA THR A 49 -1.85 -7.35 11.68
C THR A 49 -1.56 -5.85 11.59
N TYR A 50 -2.56 -5.05 11.90
CA TYR A 50 -2.44 -3.60 12.03
C TYR A 50 -3.04 -3.22 13.38
N THR A 51 -2.27 -2.47 14.15
CA THR A 51 -2.69 -1.92 15.44
C THR A 51 -3.02 -0.45 15.22
N PRO A 52 -4.26 -0.01 15.44
CA PRO A 52 -4.60 1.40 15.35
C PRO A 52 -4.01 2.18 16.52
N ASP A 53 -3.81 3.49 16.32
CA ASP A 53 -3.31 4.36 17.38
C ASP A 53 -4.29 4.51 18.56
N PHE A 54 -5.58 4.71 18.27
CA PHE A 54 -6.61 4.85 19.30
C PHE A 54 -7.92 4.16 18.92
N VAL A 55 -8.66 3.75 19.94
CA VAL A 55 -10.03 3.25 19.83
C VAL A 55 -10.88 4.03 20.83
N LEU A 56 -11.91 4.71 20.33
CA LEU A 56 -12.83 5.51 21.13
C LEU A 56 -13.87 4.63 21.84
N ASP A 57 -14.49 5.14 22.90
CA ASP A 57 -15.49 4.43 23.70
C ASP A 57 -16.76 4.06 22.93
N ASN A 58 -16.99 4.70 21.78
CA ASN A 58 -18.07 4.37 20.86
C ASN A 58 -17.67 3.38 19.75
N GLY A 59 -16.43 2.90 19.75
CA GLY A 59 -15.93 1.91 18.79
C GLY A 59 -15.34 2.48 17.51
N ILE A 60 -15.29 3.81 17.35
CA ILE A 60 -14.56 4.45 16.26
C ILE A 60 -13.06 4.23 16.46
N ILE A 61 -12.39 3.80 15.41
CA ILE A 61 -10.95 3.59 15.36
C ILE A 61 -10.28 4.82 14.75
N ILE A 62 -9.28 5.37 15.44
CA ILE A 62 -8.54 6.55 14.98
C ILE A 62 -7.10 6.15 14.65
N GLU A 63 -6.68 6.51 13.44
CA GLU A 63 -5.28 6.45 13.01
C GLU A 63 -4.75 7.88 12.81
N THR A 64 -3.69 8.22 13.53
CA THR A 64 -3.01 9.51 13.37
C THR A 64 -1.89 9.39 12.36
N LYS A 65 -1.79 10.34 11.43
CA LYS A 65 -0.77 10.28 10.36
C LYS A 65 -0.03 11.60 10.17
N GLY A 66 1.29 11.51 10.28
CA GLY A 66 2.25 12.48 9.77
C GLY A 66 2.47 12.27 8.26
N ILE A 67 3.06 11.12 7.95
CA ILE A 67 3.30 10.65 6.59
C ILE A 67 2.18 9.66 6.23
N PHE A 68 1.65 9.78 5.01
CA PHE A 68 0.64 8.88 4.48
C PHE A 68 1.06 8.35 3.11
N ASP A 69 1.89 7.31 3.12
CA ASP A 69 2.54 6.75 1.93
C ASP A 69 1.65 5.74 1.18
N SER A 70 2.19 5.10 0.13
CA SER A 70 1.46 4.12 -0.66
C SER A 70 1.10 2.85 0.10
N ASP A 71 1.96 2.44 1.02
CA ASP A 71 1.81 1.18 1.74
C ASP A 71 0.74 1.32 2.82
N ASP A 72 0.71 2.46 3.53
CA ASP A 72 -0.38 2.80 4.45
C ASP A 72 -1.73 2.86 3.72
N ARG A 73 -1.79 3.50 2.55
CA ARG A 73 -3.03 3.58 1.76
C ARG A 73 -3.51 2.20 1.33
N ARG A 74 -2.60 1.36 0.83
CA ARG A 74 -2.91 -0.02 0.45
C ARG A 74 -3.39 -0.83 1.66
N LYS A 75 -2.69 -0.73 2.79
CA LYS A 75 -3.05 -1.40 4.05
C LYS A 75 -4.50 -1.12 4.44
N HIS A 76 -4.90 0.15 4.50
CA HIS A 76 -6.24 0.53 4.94
C HIS A 76 -7.34 0.15 3.94
N LEU A 77 -7.06 0.17 2.63
CA LEU A 77 -7.99 -0.37 1.64
C LEU A 77 -8.23 -1.87 1.83
N GLU A 78 -7.17 -2.65 2.03
CA GLU A 78 -7.28 -4.09 2.24
C GLU A 78 -7.94 -4.44 3.58
N VAL A 79 -7.62 -3.69 4.66
CA VAL A 79 -8.29 -3.85 5.96
C VAL A 79 -9.79 -3.60 5.81
N ARG A 80 -10.20 -2.49 5.20
CA ARG A 80 -11.63 -2.19 5.02
C ARG A 80 -12.34 -3.21 4.13
N LYS A 81 -11.67 -3.72 3.10
CA LYS A 81 -12.23 -4.77 2.25
C LYS A 81 -12.54 -6.05 3.03
N GLN A 82 -11.69 -6.40 4.00
CA GLN A 82 -11.84 -7.62 4.82
C GLN A 82 -12.73 -7.40 6.05
N HIS A 83 -12.72 -6.17 6.57
CA HIS A 83 -13.44 -5.73 7.77
C HIS A 83 -14.26 -4.46 7.50
N PRO A 84 -15.26 -4.51 6.59
CA PRO A 84 -16.08 -3.35 6.25
C PRO A 84 -16.91 -2.82 7.43
N GLU A 85 -17.09 -3.62 8.48
CA GLU A 85 -17.78 -3.25 9.72
C GLU A 85 -16.99 -2.29 10.62
N LEU A 86 -15.68 -2.13 10.39
CA LEU A 86 -14.83 -1.27 11.22
C LEU A 86 -14.89 0.18 10.73
N ASP A 87 -15.24 1.08 11.65
CA ASP A 87 -15.20 2.52 11.42
C ASP A 87 -13.79 3.05 11.70
N ILE A 88 -12.96 3.09 10.66
CA ILE A 88 -11.59 3.60 10.73
C ILE A 88 -11.55 5.01 10.16
N ARG A 89 -11.08 5.97 10.96
CA ARG A 89 -10.96 7.38 10.59
C ARG A 89 -9.53 7.87 10.76
N PHE A 90 -9.17 8.89 10.00
CA PHE A 90 -7.82 9.46 10.02
C PHE A 90 -7.77 10.83 10.69
N VAL A 91 -6.73 11.07 11.47
CA VAL A 91 -6.37 12.43 11.93
C VAL A 91 -5.00 12.78 11.41
N PHE A 92 -4.94 13.69 10.45
CA PHE A 92 -3.68 14.06 9.82
C PHE A 92 -3.08 15.30 10.47
N SER A 93 -1.77 15.25 10.76
CA SER A 93 -1.00 16.46 11.10
C SER A 93 -1.12 17.52 10.00
N ASN A 94 -1.16 17.08 8.73
CA ASN A 94 -1.44 17.89 7.55
C ASN A 94 -2.26 17.12 6.50
N ALA A 95 -3.59 17.22 6.58
CA ALA A 95 -4.48 16.61 5.58
C ALA A 95 -4.29 17.18 4.17
N LYS A 96 -3.76 18.41 4.06
CA LYS A 96 -3.47 19.08 2.79
C LYS A 96 -2.12 18.66 2.19
N ALA A 97 -1.35 17.78 2.83
CA ALA A 97 -0.12 17.26 2.28
C ALA A 97 -0.38 16.46 0.99
N LYS A 98 0.57 16.50 0.06
CA LYS A 98 0.50 15.75 -1.21
C LYS A 98 0.80 14.28 -0.97
N LEU A 99 0.15 13.39 -1.72
CA LEU A 99 0.36 11.93 -1.62
C LEU A 99 1.82 11.49 -1.85
N TYR A 100 2.53 12.23 -2.70
CA TYR A 100 3.96 12.09 -2.98
C TYR A 100 4.45 13.36 -3.68
N LYS A 101 5.77 13.52 -3.83
CA LYS A 101 6.38 14.67 -4.52
C LYS A 101 5.88 14.73 -5.97
N GLY A 102 5.16 15.81 -6.32
CA GLY A 102 4.58 16.01 -7.65
C GLY A 102 3.11 15.61 -7.80
N ALA A 103 2.51 14.97 -6.80
CA ALA A 103 1.09 14.63 -6.86
C ALA A 103 0.20 15.90 -6.90
N LYS A 104 -0.89 15.84 -7.67
CA LYS A 104 -1.96 16.85 -7.64
C LYS A 104 -2.90 16.61 -6.45
N SER A 105 -3.15 15.35 -6.13
CA SER A 105 -4.02 14.93 -5.02
C SER A 105 -3.31 15.00 -3.67
N ARG A 106 -4.09 15.35 -2.65
CA ARG A 106 -3.70 15.48 -1.25
C ARG A 106 -4.22 14.28 -0.43
N TYR A 107 -3.86 14.22 0.84
CA TYR A 107 -4.30 13.13 1.72
C TYR A 107 -5.82 13.11 1.87
N PHE A 108 -6.45 14.27 2.07
CA PHE A 108 -7.91 14.34 2.15
C PHE A 108 -8.60 13.89 0.85
N ASP A 109 -8.07 14.28 -0.32
CA ASP A 109 -8.65 13.87 -1.61
C ASP A 109 -8.69 12.34 -1.73
N TRP A 110 -7.67 11.66 -1.19
CA TRP A 110 -7.64 10.21 -1.16
C TRP A 110 -8.68 9.64 -0.20
N CYS A 111 -8.83 10.22 1.00
CA CYS A 111 -9.84 9.81 1.96
C CYS A 111 -11.25 9.98 1.39
N ASP A 112 -11.56 11.15 0.81
CA ASP A 112 -12.86 11.45 0.21
C ASP A 112 -13.18 10.49 -0.95
N LYS A 113 -12.21 10.29 -1.86
CA LYS A 113 -12.36 9.34 -2.98
C LYS A 113 -12.65 7.92 -2.50
N ASN A 114 -12.03 7.52 -1.40
CA ASN A 114 -12.17 6.18 -0.85
C ASN A 114 -13.21 6.14 0.27
N ALA A 115 -14.00 7.17 0.56
CA ALA A 115 -14.96 7.18 1.66
C ALA A 115 -14.36 6.78 3.02
N PHE A 116 -13.21 7.35 3.38
CA PHE A 116 -12.71 7.36 4.75
C PHE A 116 -12.96 8.72 5.39
N MET A 117 -13.53 8.74 6.59
CA MET A 117 -13.65 9.98 7.35
C MET A 117 -12.27 10.43 7.83
N TRP A 118 -12.05 11.73 7.84
CA TRP A 118 -10.77 12.32 8.22
C TRP A 118 -10.95 13.66 8.93
N ALA A 119 -9.95 14.05 9.69
CA ALA A 119 -9.85 15.35 10.33
C ALA A 119 -8.41 15.89 10.25
N HIS A 120 -8.27 17.20 10.44
CA HIS A 120 -6.98 17.87 10.45
C HIS A 120 -6.57 18.23 11.88
N ARG A 121 -5.42 17.70 12.31
CA ARG A 121 -4.74 17.90 13.60
C ARG A 121 -5.45 17.39 14.84
N VAL A 122 -6.77 17.50 14.94
CA VAL A 122 -7.53 17.20 16.15
C VAL A 122 -8.72 16.30 15.82
N ILE A 123 -9.05 15.39 16.74
CA ILE A 123 -10.28 14.57 16.67
C ILE A 123 -11.49 15.50 16.88
N PRO A 124 -12.43 15.59 15.93
CA PRO A 124 -13.63 16.40 16.09
C PRO A 124 -14.46 15.92 17.28
N GLU A 125 -14.97 16.85 18.09
CA GLU A 125 -15.84 16.53 19.23
C GLU A 125 -17.09 15.75 18.80
N ALA A 126 -17.59 16.01 17.59
CA ALA A 126 -18.69 15.26 16.99
C ALA A 126 -18.43 13.76 16.98
N TRP A 127 -17.20 13.32 16.65
CA TRP A 127 -16.86 11.90 16.62
C TRP A 127 -16.90 11.27 18.01
N LEU A 128 -16.54 12.02 19.05
CA LEU A 128 -16.60 11.55 20.44
C LEU A 128 -18.04 11.34 20.92
N LYS A 129 -19.00 12.11 20.38
CA LYS A 129 -20.42 12.09 20.76
C LYS A 129 -21.26 11.11 19.94
N GLU A 130 -20.68 10.47 18.92
CA GLU A 130 -21.38 9.49 18.10
C GLU A 130 -21.77 8.25 18.91
N LYS A 131 -22.95 7.70 18.61
CA LYS A 131 -23.45 6.49 19.27
C LYS A 131 -22.69 5.27 18.78
N GLY A 132 -22.29 4.41 19.70
CA GLY A 132 -21.68 3.13 19.37
C GLY A 132 -21.33 2.32 20.62
N LYS A 133 -20.48 1.32 20.47
CA LYS A 133 -20.06 0.43 21.56
C LYS A 133 -18.55 0.24 21.52
N PRO A 134 -17.89 0.17 22.68
CA PRO A 134 -16.44 -0.01 22.73
C PRO A 134 -16.06 -1.38 22.17
N ILE A 135 -14.93 -1.43 21.46
CA ILE A 135 -14.32 -2.68 21.03
C ILE A 135 -13.65 -3.31 22.26
N LYS A 136 -14.13 -4.50 22.66
CA LYS A 136 -13.68 -5.20 23.89
C LYS A 136 -12.70 -6.34 23.63
N VAL A 137 -12.27 -6.51 22.38
CA VAL A 137 -11.39 -7.62 21.98
C VAL A 137 -9.99 -7.09 21.69
N ASP A 138 -8.98 -7.85 22.09
CA ASP A 138 -7.58 -7.49 21.83
C ASP A 138 -7.17 -7.77 20.38
N ARG A 139 -7.92 -8.63 19.68
CA ARG A 139 -7.62 -9.03 18.31
C ARG A 139 -8.87 -9.36 17.52
N ILE A 140 -8.98 -8.74 16.35
CA ILE A 140 -9.99 -9.09 15.34
C ILE A 140 -9.37 -10.12 14.39
N ALA A 141 -9.98 -11.31 14.32
CA ALA A 141 -9.51 -12.39 13.47
C ALA A 141 -9.93 -12.19 12.01
N LEU A 142 -9.10 -12.67 11.08
CA LEU A 142 -9.48 -12.75 9.66
C LEU A 142 -10.70 -13.64 9.50
N LYS A 143 -11.64 -13.22 8.65
CA LYS A 143 -12.90 -13.95 8.43
C LYS A 143 -12.72 -15.29 7.71
N HIS A 144 -11.62 -15.46 6.96
CA HIS A 144 -11.31 -16.69 6.25
C HIS A 144 -10.07 -17.37 6.84
N LYS A 145 -9.98 -18.69 6.63
CA LYS A 145 -8.79 -19.46 7.00
C LYS A 145 -7.58 -18.96 6.22
N ARG A 146 -6.42 -18.96 6.89
CA ARG A 146 -5.13 -18.73 6.24
C ARG A 146 -4.85 -19.94 5.33
N LYS A 147 -4.34 -19.67 4.14
CA LYS A 147 -3.71 -20.70 3.31
C LYS A 147 -2.40 -21.07 4.01
N THR A 148 -2.33 -22.32 4.42
CA THR A 148 -1.11 -22.99 4.87
C THR A 148 -0.30 -23.47 3.67
#